data_AF-A0A7S0FQA3-F1
#
_entry.id   AF-A0A7S0FQA3-F1
#
_cell.length_a   1.000
_cell.length_b   1.000
_cell.length_c   1.000
_cell.angle_alpha   90.00
_cell.angle_beta   90.00
_cell.angle_gamma   90.00
#
_symmetry.space_group_name_H-M   'P 1'
#
loop_
_entity.id
_entity.type
_entity.pdbx_description
1 polymer ?
#
loop_
_entity_poly.entity_id
_entity_poly.type
_entity_poly.pdbx_seq_one_letter_code
_entity_poly.pdbx_strand_id
1 'polypeptide(L)'
;GPHLESELKRLVPSDVSPIVRWSGYPGWCATTMADPSTLDGPSGLRTFLRNISAKTGSPASLCIILAGTNDLAYETDSQPIVDAILTLHRASHGEEVPTVAVAIPPSVWQRQNSDAANMAAEVNARLEG
;
A
#
# COMPACT_ATOMS: atom_id res chain seq x y z
N GLY A 1 -3.89 -1.16 11.51
CA GLY A 1 -2.73 -0.80 12.38
C GLY A 1 -2.57 -1.77 13.54
N PRO A 2 -3.39 -1.68 14.60
CA PRO A 2 -3.13 -2.37 15.87
C PRO A 2 -3.22 -3.90 15.77
N HIS A 3 -4.10 -4.44 14.93
CA HIS A 3 -4.22 -5.88 14.73
C HIS A 3 -2.96 -6.49 14.11
N LEU A 4 -2.40 -5.89 13.06
CA LEU A 4 -1.18 -6.39 12.43
C LEU A 4 0.00 -6.37 13.40
N GLU A 5 0.17 -5.28 14.17
CA GLU A 5 1.23 -5.21 15.18
C GLU A 5 1.06 -6.28 16.26
N SER A 6 -0.18 -6.50 16.74
CA SER A 6 -0.49 -7.53 17.72
C SER A 6 -0.19 -8.92 17.19
N GLU A 7 -0.57 -9.24 15.95
CA GLU A 7 -0.28 -10.54 15.34
C GLU A 7 1.22 -10.73 15.11
N LEU A 8 1.94 -9.70 14.63
CA LEU A 8 3.39 -9.77 14.49
C LEU A 8 4.08 -10.05 15.83
N LYS A 9 3.66 -9.39 16.93
CA LYS A 9 4.19 -9.65 18.28
C LYS A 9 4.01 -11.10 18.74
N ARG A 10 3.01 -11.81 18.23
CA ARG A 10 2.78 -13.24 18.55
C ARG A 10 3.62 -14.18 17.69
N LEU A 11 3.97 -13.75 16.47
CA LEU A 11 4.67 -14.56 15.49
C LEU A 11 6.19 -14.44 15.56
N VAL A 12 6.70 -13.27 15.98
CA VAL A 12 8.15 -13.03 16.06
C VAL A 12 8.73 -13.48 17.42
N PRO A 13 10.05 -13.76 17.48
CA PRO A 13 10.74 -14.04 18.74
C PRO A 13 10.50 -12.95 19.79
N SER A 14 10.48 -13.32 21.08
CA SER A 14 10.15 -12.41 22.19
C SER A 14 11.10 -11.23 22.37
N ASP A 15 12.32 -11.34 21.83
CA ASP A 15 13.34 -10.29 21.81
C ASP A 15 13.17 -9.30 20.65
N VAL A 16 12.27 -9.59 19.70
CA VAL A 16 11.90 -8.69 18.61
C VAL A 16 10.62 -7.94 18.98
N SER A 17 10.67 -6.60 18.96
CA SER A 17 9.51 -5.75 19.19
C SER A 17 9.06 -5.09 17.87
N PRO A 18 8.15 -5.70 17.10
CA PRO A 18 7.69 -5.14 15.84
C PRO A 18 6.83 -3.91 16.11
N ILE A 19 7.02 -2.90 15.28
CA ILE A 19 6.32 -1.62 15.36
C ILE A 19 5.65 -1.38 14.01
N VAL A 20 4.34 -1.20 14.01
CA VAL A 20 3.58 -0.90 12.80
C VAL A 20 3.14 0.56 12.82
N ARG A 21 3.43 1.26 11.72
CA ARG A 21 2.93 2.59 11.43
C ARG A 21 2.05 2.49 10.19
N TRP A 22 0.91 3.17 10.21
CA TRP A 22 -0.05 3.14 9.11
C TRP A 22 -0.29 4.55 8.59
N SER A 23 -0.45 4.66 7.28
CA SER A 23 -0.84 5.88 6.57
C SER A 23 -1.87 5.49 5.51
N GLY A 24 -2.86 6.36 5.31
CA GLY A 24 -3.96 6.13 4.37
C GLY A 24 -5.28 6.67 4.93
N TYR A 25 -6.19 7.02 4.03
CA TYR A 25 -7.51 7.54 4.36
C TYR A 25 -8.61 6.66 3.73
N PRO A 26 -9.77 6.53 4.38
CA PRO A 26 -10.92 5.86 3.77
C PRO A 26 -11.24 6.44 2.40
N GLY A 27 -11.50 5.56 1.42
CA GLY A 27 -11.83 5.95 0.04
C GLY A 27 -10.64 6.30 -0.85
N TRP A 28 -9.40 6.33 -0.34
CA TRP A 28 -8.24 6.57 -1.20
C TRP A 28 -8.04 5.48 -2.25
N CYS A 29 -7.84 5.94 -3.49
CA CYS A 29 -7.39 5.14 -4.61
C CYS A 29 -5.86 5.06 -4.64
N ALA A 30 -5.29 3.99 -5.20
CA ALA A 30 -3.87 3.90 -5.50
C ALA A 30 -3.44 5.08 -6.40
N THR A 31 -4.24 5.41 -7.41
CA THR A 31 -3.99 6.54 -8.32
C THR A 31 -3.90 7.87 -7.56
N THR A 32 -4.78 8.12 -6.59
CA THR A 32 -4.70 9.31 -5.72
C THR A 32 -3.44 9.31 -4.86
N MET A 33 -3.08 8.16 -4.27
CA MET A 33 -1.86 8.05 -3.45
C MET A 33 -0.58 8.29 -4.27
N ALA A 34 -0.58 7.90 -5.55
CA ALA A 34 0.54 8.02 -6.46
C ALA A 34 0.62 9.40 -7.15
N ASP A 35 -0.45 10.20 -7.11
CA ASP A 35 -0.44 11.56 -7.62
C ASP A 35 0.67 12.38 -6.93
N PRO A 36 1.52 13.12 -7.66
CA PRO A 36 2.64 13.84 -7.06
C PRO A 36 2.26 14.78 -5.92
N SER A 37 1.10 15.45 -6.01
CA SER A 37 0.67 16.39 -4.97
C SER A 37 0.32 15.68 -3.65
N THR A 38 -0.16 14.43 -3.75
CA THR A 38 -0.46 13.59 -2.58
C THR A 38 0.77 12.84 -2.12
N LEU A 39 1.53 12.23 -3.04
CA LEU A 39 2.71 11.41 -2.78
C LEU A 39 3.80 12.17 -2.01
N ASP A 40 4.06 13.41 -2.43
CA ASP A 40 5.04 14.32 -1.82
C ASP A 40 4.40 15.28 -0.81
N GLY A 41 3.08 15.21 -0.65
CA GLY A 41 2.33 16.07 0.26
C GLY A 41 2.61 15.76 1.75
N PRO A 42 2.06 16.58 2.68
CA PRO A 42 2.27 16.43 4.12
C PRO A 42 1.83 15.07 4.68
N SER A 43 0.78 14.48 4.09
CA SER A 43 0.27 13.15 4.43
C SER A 43 0.72 12.05 3.46
N GLY A 44 1.61 12.40 2.52
CA GLY A 44 2.08 11.52 1.47
C GLY A 44 3.03 10.43 1.96
N LEU A 45 3.20 9.39 1.15
CA LEU A 45 4.05 8.25 1.47
C LEU A 45 5.51 8.67 1.70
N ARG A 46 6.09 9.54 0.86
CA ARG A 46 7.49 9.96 1.06
C ARG A 46 7.68 10.71 2.36
N THR A 47 6.81 11.70 2.62
CA THR A 47 6.83 12.46 3.87
C THR A 47 6.67 11.55 5.08
N PHE A 48 5.78 10.55 4.99
CA PHE A 48 5.58 9.57 6.04
C PHE A 48 6.82 8.73 6.34
N LEU A 49 7.48 8.18 5.30
CA LEU A 49 8.70 7.38 5.46
C LEU A 49 9.88 8.21 5.98
N ARG A 50 10.07 9.43 5.46
CA ARG A 50 11.08 10.39 5.96
C ARG A 50 10.86 10.72 7.42
N ASN A 51 9.61 10.93 7.83
CA ASN A 51 9.27 11.21 9.21
C ASN A 51 9.55 10.03 10.15
N ILE A 52 9.38 8.79 9.69
CA ILE A 52 9.80 7.61 10.45
C ILE A 52 11.31 7.66 10.62
N SER A 53 12.06 7.74 9.51
CA SER A 53 13.53 7.76 9.52
C SER A 53 14.10 8.86 10.42
N ALA A 54 13.58 10.09 10.31
CA ALA A 54 14.00 11.21 11.14
C ALA A 54 13.74 11.00 12.63
N LYS A 55 12.66 10.30 13.00
CA LYS A 55 12.29 10.05 14.42
C LYS A 55 13.02 8.86 15.02
N THR A 56 13.32 7.84 14.23
CA THR A 56 13.95 6.59 14.70
C THR A 56 15.46 6.57 14.46
N GLY A 57 15.98 7.45 13.62
CA GLY A 57 17.39 7.45 13.19
C GLY A 57 17.71 6.40 12.12
N SER A 58 16.71 5.69 11.59
CA SER A 58 16.87 4.65 10.58
C SER A 58 15.61 4.50 9.72
N PRO A 59 15.71 4.17 8.42
CA PRO A 59 14.55 3.86 7.58
C PRO A 59 13.67 2.76 8.17
N ALA A 60 12.41 2.73 7.75
CA ALA A 60 11.54 1.60 8.05
C ALA A 60 12.07 0.33 7.39
N SER A 61 11.95 -0.82 8.06
CA SER A 61 12.47 -2.09 7.54
C SER A 61 11.62 -2.67 6.40
N LEU A 62 10.36 -2.26 6.26
CA LEU A 62 9.43 -2.70 5.22
C LEU A 62 8.27 -1.71 5.11
N CYS A 63 7.82 -1.44 3.89
CA CYS A 63 6.54 -0.79 3.60
C CYS A 63 5.58 -1.77 2.93
N ILE A 64 4.40 -1.96 3.54
CA ILE A 64 3.35 -2.82 2.99
C ILE A 64 2.37 -1.91 2.25
N ILE A 65 2.24 -2.10 0.94
CA ILE A 65 1.31 -1.37 0.09
C ILE A 65 0.01 -2.15 0.00
N LEU A 66 -1.07 -1.56 0.52
CA LEU A 66 -2.43 -2.07 0.41
C LEU A 66 -3.30 -0.98 -0.22
N ALA A 67 -3.44 -1.02 -1.54
CA ALA A 67 -4.18 -0.05 -2.34
C ALA A 67 -4.83 -0.74 -3.55
N GLY A 68 -5.75 -0.05 -4.24
CA GLY A 68 -6.41 -0.57 -5.44
C GLY A 68 -7.89 -0.92 -5.26
N THR A 69 -8.36 -1.23 -4.04
CA THR A 69 -9.75 -1.67 -3.84
C THR A 69 -10.78 -0.58 -4.22
N ASN A 70 -10.50 0.69 -3.91
CA ASN A 70 -11.40 1.78 -4.25
C ASN A 70 -11.30 2.14 -5.74
N ASP A 71 -10.12 1.98 -6.35
CA ASP A 71 -9.89 2.23 -7.76
C ASP A 71 -10.83 1.39 -8.65
N LEU A 72 -11.19 0.17 -8.21
CA LEU A 72 -12.17 -0.69 -8.90
C LEU A 72 -13.57 -0.07 -9.08
N ALA A 73 -13.88 1.01 -8.37
CA ALA A 73 -15.14 1.74 -8.51
C ALA A 73 -15.06 2.93 -9.49
N TYR A 74 -13.85 3.35 -9.88
CA TYR A 74 -13.61 4.58 -10.63
C TYR A 74 -12.83 4.36 -11.93
N GLU A 75 -11.95 3.37 -11.95
CA GLU A 75 -11.16 3.01 -13.11
C GLU A 75 -11.93 2.05 -14.03
N THR A 76 -11.61 2.13 -15.32
CA THR A 76 -12.14 1.22 -16.35
C THR A 76 -11.11 0.22 -16.85
N ASP A 77 -9.85 0.36 -16.43
CA ASP A 77 -8.72 -0.47 -16.83
C ASP A 77 -7.80 -0.78 -15.63
N SER A 78 -7.05 -1.88 -15.71
CA SER A 78 -6.09 -2.32 -14.68
C SER A 78 -4.82 -1.47 -14.66
N GLN A 79 -4.44 -0.90 -15.81
CA GLN A 79 -3.15 -0.23 -16.02
C GLN A 79 -2.91 0.94 -15.05
N PRO A 80 -3.86 1.89 -14.83
CA PRO A 80 -3.63 3.00 -13.92
C PRO A 80 -3.36 2.55 -12.48
N ILE A 81 -4.04 1.49 -12.05
CA ILE A 81 -3.88 0.91 -10.70
C ILE A 81 -2.49 0.29 -10.56
N VAL A 82 -2.07 -0.50 -11.55
CA VAL A 82 -0.74 -1.13 -11.57
C VAL A 82 0.36 -0.07 -11.57
N ASP A 83 0.26 0.94 -12.46
CA ASP A 83 1.25 2.02 -12.54
C ASP A 83 1.33 2.84 -11.25
N ALA A 84 0.18 3.08 -10.60
CA ALA A 84 0.14 3.74 -9.32
C ALA A 84 0.86 2.92 -8.23
N ILE A 85 0.59 1.61 -8.13
CA ILE A 85 1.26 0.72 -7.17
C ILE A 85 2.77 0.65 -7.45
N LEU A 86 3.19 0.58 -8.72
CA LEU A 86 4.60 0.63 -9.10
C LEU A 86 5.25 1.98 -8.75
N THR A 87 4.51 3.07 -8.86
CA THR A 87 4.98 4.41 -8.45
C THR A 87 5.18 4.48 -6.95
N LEU A 88 4.24 3.96 -6.15
CA LEU A 88 4.37 3.86 -4.69
C LEU A 88 5.56 2.97 -4.30
N HIS A 89 5.70 1.81 -4.96
CA HIS A 89 6.83 0.89 -4.77
C HIS A 89 8.17 1.61 -5.00
N ARG A 90 8.34 2.26 -6.16
CA ARG A 90 9.55 3.02 -6.48
C ARG A 90 9.78 4.18 -5.51
N ALA A 91 8.72 4.85 -5.07
CA ALA A 91 8.82 5.94 -4.11
C ALA A 91 9.38 5.46 -2.76
N SER A 92 8.88 4.34 -2.22
CA SER A 92 9.43 3.74 -1.00
C SER A 92 10.87 3.31 -1.15
N HIS A 93 11.23 2.64 -2.26
CA HIS A 93 12.61 2.26 -2.54
C HIS A 93 13.54 3.47 -2.64
N GLY A 94 13.05 4.59 -3.18
CA GLY A 94 13.78 5.86 -3.20
C GLY A 94 14.03 6.47 -1.81
N GLU A 95 13.29 6.04 -0.78
CA GLU A 95 13.53 6.38 0.63
C GLU A 95 14.27 5.24 1.37
N GLU A 96 14.90 4.33 0.65
CA GLU A 96 15.64 3.17 1.17
C GLU A 96 14.76 2.16 1.94
N VAL A 97 13.45 2.16 1.69
CA VAL A 97 12.50 1.25 2.34
C VAL A 97 12.06 0.18 1.34
N PRO A 98 12.37 -1.11 1.56
CA PRO A 98 11.88 -2.18 0.70
C PRO A 98 10.36 -2.32 0.86
N THR A 99 9.70 -2.88 -0.14
CA THR A 99 8.23 -2.99 -0.15
C THR A 99 7.72 -4.38 -0.46
N VAL A 100 6.50 -4.63 0.00
CA VAL A 100 5.64 -5.70 -0.50
C VAL A 100 4.29 -5.09 -0.87
N ALA A 101 3.81 -5.38 -2.07
CA ALA A 101 2.45 -5.04 -2.48
C ALA A 101 1.54 -6.22 -2.17
N VAL A 102 0.43 -5.97 -1.48
CA VAL A 102 -0.58 -6.99 -1.20
C VAL A 102 -1.61 -6.94 -2.32
N ALA A 103 -1.92 -8.10 -2.89
CA ALA A 103 -2.99 -8.28 -3.85
C ALA A 103 -4.30 -7.62 -3.36
N ILE A 104 -5.04 -7.01 -4.28
CA ILE A 104 -6.35 -6.42 -3.99
C ILE A 104 -7.26 -7.54 -3.45
N PRO A 105 -7.70 -7.43 -2.19
CA PRO A 105 -8.47 -8.50 -1.56
C PRO A 105 -9.90 -8.55 -2.13
N PRO A 106 -10.59 -9.71 -2.01
CA PRO A 106 -11.99 -9.83 -2.36
C PRO A 106 -12.86 -8.80 -1.61
N SER A 107 -13.82 -8.19 -2.31
CA SER A 107 -14.74 -7.21 -1.73
C SER A 107 -16.20 -7.53 -2.05
N VAL A 108 -17.13 -6.85 -1.35
CA VAL A 108 -18.57 -6.95 -1.68
C VAL A 108 -18.85 -6.41 -3.09
N TRP A 109 -18.17 -5.34 -3.48
CA TRP A 109 -18.29 -4.75 -4.82
C TRP A 109 -17.90 -5.76 -5.91
N GLN A 110 -16.76 -6.43 -5.77
CA GLN A 110 -16.33 -7.47 -6.71
C GLN A 110 -17.34 -8.63 -6.80
N ARG A 111 -18.02 -8.98 -5.71
CA ARG A 111 -19.06 -10.03 -5.74
C ARG A 111 -20.32 -9.62 -6.50
N GLN A 112 -20.59 -8.33 -6.63
CA GLN A 112 -21.77 -7.78 -7.29
C GLN A 112 -21.47 -7.27 -8.71
N ASN A 113 -20.19 -7.05 -9.04
CA ASN A 113 -19.74 -6.48 -10.30
C ASN A 113 -18.60 -7.34 -10.87
N SER A 114 -18.88 -8.06 -11.97
CA SER A 114 -17.92 -8.92 -12.64
C SER A 114 -16.73 -8.16 -13.21
N ASP A 115 -16.92 -6.92 -13.65
CA ASP A 115 -15.85 -6.11 -14.23
C ASP A 115 -14.85 -5.72 -13.14
N ALA A 116 -15.35 -5.33 -11.96
CA ALA A 116 -14.52 -5.07 -10.78
C ALA A 116 -13.75 -6.33 -10.32
N ALA A 117 -14.38 -7.50 -10.36
CA ALA A 117 -13.72 -8.76 -10.03
C ALA A 117 -12.62 -9.13 -11.05
N ASN A 118 -12.92 -9.00 -12.34
CA ASN A 118 -11.98 -9.27 -13.43
C ASN A 118 -10.78 -8.32 -13.36
N MET A 119 -11.02 -7.03 -13.16
CA MET A 119 -9.97 -6.02 -13.01
C MET A 119 -9.10 -6.30 -11.78
N ALA A 120 -9.68 -6.64 -10.63
CA ALA A 120 -8.92 -7.01 -9.45
C ALA A 120 -8.01 -8.23 -9.71
N ALA A 121 -8.54 -9.25 -10.38
CA ALA A 121 -7.77 -10.44 -10.75
C ALA A 121 -6.62 -10.11 -11.71
N GLU A 122 -6.88 -9.24 -12.70
CA GLU A 122 -5.86 -8.80 -13.64
C GLU A 122 -4.75 -7.99 -12.97
N VAL A 123 -5.10 -7.01 -12.11
CA VAL A 123 -4.11 -6.26 -11.32
C VAL A 123 -3.26 -7.22 -10.48
N ASN A 124 -3.89 -8.17 -9.78
CA ASN A 124 -3.18 -9.13 -8.93
C ASN A 124 -2.21 -10.00 -9.74
N ALA A 125 -2.65 -10.55 -10.86
CA ALA A 125 -1.80 -11.36 -11.75
C ALA A 125 -0.60 -10.56 -12.28
N ARG A 126 -0.77 -9.26 -12.53
CA ARG A 126 0.31 -8.39 -13.02
C ARG A 126 1.31 -8.00 -11.93
N LEU A 127 0.92 -8.03 -10.65
CA LEU A 127 1.81 -7.76 -9.53
C LEU A 127 2.64 -8.98 -9.09
N GLU A 128 2.23 -10.20 -9.48
CA GLU A 128 2.91 -11.47 -9.14
C GLU A 128 4.13 -11.81 -10.04
N GLY A 129 4.49 -10.92 -10.97
CA GLY A 129 5.46 -11.13 -12.06
C GLY A 129 6.72 -11.94 -11.74
#